data_AF-A0A427YCN7-F1
#
_entry.id   AF-A0A427YCN7-F1
#
_cell.length_a   1.000
_cell.length_b   1.000
_cell.length_c   1.000
_cell.angle_alpha   90.00
_cell.angle_beta   90.00
_cell.angle_gamma   90.00
#
_symmetry.space_group_name_H-M   'P 1'
#
loop_
_entity.id
_entity.type
_entity.pdbx_description
1 polymer ?
#
loop_
_entity_poly.entity_id
_entity_poly.type
_entity_poly.pdbx_seq_one_letter_code
_entity_poly.pdbx_strand_id
1 'polypeptide(L)'
;MLTGFRPTMLAARGASRAFSASATQLKKRDPTLPVPPKSPSSAYTLFVKEWFPANKDSLRPTDGKLSAAGLASAMGSAWGALTQTAKDEYAAKAKELKKAFDVEYKKWYETLTPETIKAIEKASGKKVSLPGGRAAYKKEQAARPGNPGRPLSAFFEFLKEFREKEGKSLQDIKEVARKAGEKWRQMSDAEKQRFKTIAAENKAKYEEWQKTL
;
A
#
# COMPACT_ATOMS: atom_id res chain seq x y z
N MET A 1 60.51 37.28 -26.20
CA MET A 1 59.32 36.42 -26.32
C MET A 1 58.44 36.70 -25.11
N LEU A 2 57.29 37.37 -25.29
CA LEU A 2 56.35 37.70 -24.22
C LEU A 2 55.10 36.83 -24.41
N THR A 3 54.95 35.76 -23.62
CA THR A 3 53.75 34.93 -23.59
C THR A 3 52.90 35.31 -22.39
N GLY A 4 51.81 36.03 -22.64
CA GLY A 4 50.80 36.40 -21.66
C GLY A 4 49.95 35.20 -21.26
N PHE A 5 49.92 34.90 -19.97
CA PHE A 5 49.05 33.88 -19.36
C PHE A 5 47.72 34.53 -18.95
N ARG A 6 46.61 34.15 -19.60
CA ARG A 6 45.26 34.59 -19.23
C ARG A 6 44.74 33.73 -18.07
N PRO A 7 44.33 34.29 -16.92
CA PRO A 7 43.66 33.51 -15.88
C PRO A 7 42.19 33.29 -16.26
N THR A 8 41.81 32.05 -16.47
CA THR A 8 40.42 31.61 -16.67
C THR A 8 39.68 31.70 -15.33
N MET A 9 38.79 32.68 -15.16
CA MET A 9 37.86 32.71 -14.03
C MET A 9 36.85 31.57 -14.18
N LEU A 10 36.93 30.56 -13.31
CA LEU A 10 35.89 29.56 -13.15
C LEU A 10 34.77 30.16 -12.27
N ALA A 11 33.72 30.68 -12.92
CA ALA A 11 32.51 31.12 -12.23
C ALA A 11 31.83 29.90 -11.58
N ALA A 12 32.01 29.74 -10.28
CA ALA A 12 31.26 28.77 -9.48
C ALA A 12 29.79 29.19 -9.45
N ARG A 13 28.95 28.53 -10.26
CA ARG A 13 27.50 28.62 -10.17
C ARG A 13 27.04 28.09 -8.81
N GLY A 14 26.89 28.99 -7.84
CA GLY A 14 26.14 28.74 -6.62
C GLY A 14 24.68 28.52 -6.98
N ALA A 15 24.29 27.25 -7.20
CA ALA A 15 22.90 26.86 -7.30
C ALA A 15 22.26 27.03 -5.92
N SER A 16 21.78 28.24 -5.65
CA SER A 16 20.83 28.48 -4.57
C SER A 16 19.64 27.55 -4.82
N ARG A 17 19.53 26.48 -4.02
CA ARG A 17 18.31 25.69 -3.95
C ARG A 17 17.26 26.62 -3.35
N ALA A 18 16.54 27.33 -4.22
CA ALA A 18 15.31 27.99 -3.84
C ALA A 18 14.41 26.90 -3.27
N PHE A 19 14.20 26.92 -1.95
CA PHE A 19 13.10 26.20 -1.35
C PHE A 19 11.85 26.77 -2.02
N SER A 20 11.23 25.97 -2.89
CA SER A 20 9.94 26.31 -3.46
C SER A 20 9.00 26.58 -2.29
N ALA A 21 8.64 27.85 -2.12
CA ALA A 21 7.59 28.29 -1.22
C ALA A 21 6.23 27.89 -1.82
N SER A 22 6.05 26.61 -2.12
CA SER A 22 4.72 26.02 -2.10
C SER A 22 4.31 26.02 -0.63
N ALA A 23 3.75 27.16 -0.20
CA ALA A 23 2.88 27.19 0.96
C ALA A 23 1.92 26.03 0.76
N THR A 24 2.14 24.94 1.51
CA THR A 24 1.25 23.80 1.51
C THR A 24 -0.02 24.34 2.13
N GLN A 25 -0.90 24.90 1.32
CA GLN A 25 -2.29 25.10 1.68
C GLN A 25 -2.77 23.70 2.06
N LEU A 26 -2.79 23.42 3.36
CA LEU A 26 -3.37 22.19 3.89
C LEU A 26 -4.79 22.20 3.34
N LYS A 27 -5.04 21.34 2.34
CA LYS A 27 -6.37 21.21 1.73
C LYS A 27 -7.36 21.08 2.88
N LYS A 28 -8.24 22.08 3.02
CA LYS A 28 -9.26 22.08 4.08
C LYS A 28 -9.99 20.75 3.96
N ARG A 29 -9.95 19.96 5.03
CA ARG A 29 -10.62 18.66 5.07
C ARG A 29 -12.11 18.91 5.01
N ASP A 30 -12.79 18.17 4.14
CA ASP A 30 -14.24 18.16 4.09
C ASP A 30 -14.77 17.52 5.40
N PRO A 31 -15.57 18.25 6.20
CA PRO A 31 -16.06 17.75 7.49
C PRO A 31 -17.11 16.64 7.34
N THR A 32 -17.63 16.40 6.14
CA THR A 32 -18.67 15.39 5.89
C THR A 32 -18.11 13.99 5.63
N LEU A 33 -16.82 13.89 5.29
CA LEU A 33 -16.19 12.62 4.94
C LEU A 33 -15.66 11.89 6.17
N PRO A 34 -15.85 10.55 6.27
CA PRO A 34 -15.35 9.78 7.39
C PRO A 34 -13.83 9.84 7.44
N VAL A 35 -13.29 10.15 8.61
CA VAL A 35 -11.86 10.39 8.79
C VAL A 35 -11.14 9.06 9.00
N PRO A 36 -10.04 8.78 8.28
CA PRO A 36 -9.24 7.59 8.53
C PRO A 36 -8.66 7.62 9.95
N PRO A 37 -8.62 6.47 10.65
CA PRO A 37 -7.96 6.36 11.94
C PRO A 37 -6.52 6.89 11.88
N LYS A 38 -6.03 7.44 13.00
CA LYS A 38 -4.67 7.99 13.08
C LYS A 38 -3.66 6.83 13.10
N SER A 39 -2.55 6.99 12.39
CA SER A 39 -1.49 5.98 12.35
C SER A 39 -0.99 5.62 13.76
N PRO A 40 -0.66 4.34 14.01
CA PRO A 40 -0.18 3.91 15.32
C PRO A 40 1.19 4.54 15.61
N SER A 41 1.44 4.88 16.88
CA SER A 41 2.73 5.41 17.31
C SER A 41 3.83 4.35 17.21
N SER A 42 4.99 4.75 16.67
CA SER A 42 6.19 3.89 16.68
C SER A 42 6.77 3.78 18.09
N ALA A 43 7.66 2.81 18.32
CA ALA A 43 8.35 2.62 19.60
C ALA A 43 9.07 3.89 20.08
N TYR A 44 9.81 4.55 19.17
CA TYR A 44 10.47 5.82 19.45
C TYR A 44 9.47 6.96 19.71
N THR A 45 8.37 7.03 18.94
CA THR A 45 7.32 8.05 19.13
C THR A 45 6.63 7.90 20.50
N LEU A 46 6.41 6.67 20.97
CA LEU A 46 5.87 6.40 22.30
C LEU A 46 6.83 6.86 23.38
N PHE A 47 8.10 6.48 23.27
CA PHE A 47 9.14 6.97 24.17
C PHE A 47 9.19 8.49 24.20
N VAL A 48 9.22 9.15 23.04
CA VAL A 48 9.22 10.62 22.97
C VAL A 48 7.98 11.20 23.65
N LYS A 49 6.80 10.61 23.46
CA LYS A 49 5.56 11.09 24.09
C LYS A 49 5.61 11.01 25.62
N GLU A 50 6.28 10.00 26.18
CA GLU A 50 6.46 9.79 27.62
C GLU A 50 7.62 10.64 28.18
N TRP A 51 8.73 10.73 27.46
CA TRP A 51 9.95 11.43 27.87
C TRP A 51 9.86 12.95 27.73
N PHE A 52 9.20 13.44 26.67
CA PHE A 52 9.08 14.87 26.39
C PHE A 52 8.49 15.70 27.54
N PRO A 53 7.34 15.35 28.16
CA PRO A 53 6.80 16.15 29.25
C PRO A 53 7.69 16.20 30.50
N ALA A 54 8.48 15.15 30.76
CA ALA A 54 9.40 15.09 31.90
C ALA A 54 10.67 15.93 31.68
N ASN A 55 11.12 16.06 30.43
CA ASN A 55 12.40 16.69 30.10
C ASN A 55 12.28 18.06 29.41
N LYS A 56 11.08 18.46 28.95
CA LYS A 56 10.87 19.72 28.21
C LYS A 56 11.24 20.97 29.01
N ASP A 57 11.00 20.96 30.32
CA ASP A 57 11.18 22.16 31.16
C ASP A 57 12.65 22.36 31.53
N SER A 58 13.40 21.26 31.70
CA SER A 58 14.86 21.28 31.91
C SER A 58 15.65 21.67 30.66
N LEU A 59 15.05 21.55 29.47
CA LEU A 59 15.70 21.85 28.19
C LEU A 59 15.37 23.25 27.65
N ARG A 60 14.69 24.09 28.44
CA ARG A 60 14.43 25.49 28.08
C ARG A 60 15.71 26.32 28.32
N PRO A 61 16.35 26.87 27.27
CA PRO A 61 17.44 27.84 27.46
C PRO A 61 16.90 29.10 28.15
N THR A 62 17.79 29.88 28.78
CA THR A 62 17.50 31.15 29.48
C THR A 62 16.74 32.15 28.61
N ASP A 63 16.86 32.05 27.29
CA ASP A 63 16.23 32.94 26.31
C ASP A 63 14.73 32.62 26.06
N GLY A 64 14.18 31.61 26.77
CA GLY A 64 12.77 31.22 26.71
C GLY A 64 12.35 30.48 25.44
N LYS A 65 13.24 30.33 24.45
CA LYS A 65 12.98 29.63 23.18
C LYS A 65 13.50 28.20 23.22
N LEU A 66 12.57 27.23 23.19
CA LEU A 66 12.89 25.80 23.02
C LEU A 66 13.51 25.58 21.63
N SER A 67 14.78 25.18 21.58
CA SER A 67 15.44 24.80 20.32
C SER A 67 14.93 23.42 19.88
N ALA A 68 14.18 23.35 18.78
CA ALA A 68 13.69 22.10 18.20
C ALA A 68 14.84 21.14 17.85
N ALA A 69 15.99 21.67 17.41
CA ALA A 69 17.19 20.89 17.11
C ALA A 69 17.83 20.31 18.38
N GLY A 70 17.90 21.10 19.46
CA GLY A 70 18.40 20.64 20.76
C GLY A 70 17.50 19.55 21.37
N LEU A 71 16.18 19.74 21.28
CA LEU A 71 15.19 18.74 21.71
C LEU A 71 15.32 17.43 20.92
N ALA A 72 15.45 17.50 19.59
CA ALA A 72 15.62 16.32 18.75
C ALA A 72 16.92 15.56 19.10
N SER A 73 18.01 16.29 19.32
CA SER A 73 19.29 15.71 19.74
C SER A 73 19.15 15.02 21.11
N ALA A 74 18.55 15.69 22.10
CA ALA A 74 18.36 15.14 23.43
C ALA A 74 17.46 13.89 23.45
N MET A 75 16.36 13.89 22.68
CA MET A 75 15.49 12.71 22.53
C MET A 75 16.22 11.54 21.86
N GLY A 76 17.05 11.82 20.84
CA GLY A 76 17.87 10.81 20.16
C GLY A 76 18.92 10.18 21.08
N SER A 77 19.64 11.01 21.86
CA SER A 77 20.61 10.53 22.85
C SER A 77 19.94 9.73 23.96
N ALA A 78 18.80 10.18 24.48
CA ALA A 78 18.06 9.47 25.52
C ALA A 78 17.53 8.12 25.01
N TRP A 79 17.01 8.05 23.79
CA TRP A 79 16.64 6.77 23.17
C TRP A 79 17.86 5.87 22.94
N GLY A 80 18.99 6.44 22.53
CA GLY A 80 20.25 5.71 22.37
C GLY A 80 20.71 5.05 23.67
N ALA A 81 20.62 5.79 24.78
CA ALA A 81 21.04 5.36 26.12
C ALA A 81 20.10 4.34 26.79
N LEU A 82 18.87 4.15 26.29
CA LEU A 82 17.97 3.11 26.79
C LEU A 82 18.58 1.72 26.60
N THR A 83 18.37 0.87 27.60
CA THR A 83 18.72 -0.55 27.53
C THR A 83 17.94 -1.23 26.41
N GLN A 84 18.51 -2.31 25.87
CA GLN A 84 17.84 -3.08 24.82
C GLN A 84 16.47 -3.61 25.30
N THR A 85 16.38 -4.04 26.55
CA THR A 85 15.13 -4.50 27.17
C THR A 85 14.04 -3.43 27.16
N ALA A 86 14.37 -2.18 27.51
CA ALA A 86 13.41 -1.08 27.47
C ALA A 86 12.98 -0.75 26.03
N LYS A 87 13.90 -0.80 25.07
CA LYS A 87 13.56 -0.63 23.64
C LYS A 87 12.61 -1.73 23.14
N ASP A 88 12.83 -2.98 23.57
CA ASP A 88 11.99 -4.12 23.22
C ASP A 88 10.57 -3.99 23.81
N GLU A 89 10.42 -3.46 25.02
CA GLU A 89 9.10 -3.12 25.60
C GLU A 89 8.36 -2.07 24.78
N TYR A 90 9.03 -1.00 24.35
CA TYR A 90 8.42 -0.01 23.45
C TYR A 90 8.09 -0.61 22.08
N ALA A 91 8.90 -1.54 21.56
CA ALA A 91 8.60 -2.28 20.33
C ALA A 91 7.36 -3.17 20.49
N ALA A 92 7.20 -3.84 21.63
CA ALA A 92 6.02 -4.63 21.96
C ALA A 92 4.77 -3.74 22.06
N LYS A 93 4.84 -2.62 22.78
CA LYS A 93 3.75 -1.62 22.86
C LYS A 93 3.37 -1.10 21.46
N ALA A 94 4.36 -0.77 20.63
CA ALA A 94 4.11 -0.31 19.25
C ALA A 94 3.46 -1.39 18.38
N LYS A 95 3.82 -2.66 18.57
CA LYS A 95 3.20 -3.81 17.89
C LYS A 95 1.73 -3.97 18.28
N GLU A 96 1.39 -3.84 19.56
CA GLU A 96 0.00 -3.92 20.02
C GLU A 96 -0.84 -2.73 19.53
N LEU A 97 -0.29 -1.50 19.54
CA LEU A 97 -0.96 -0.35 18.94
C LEU A 97 -1.18 -0.53 17.44
N LYS A 98 -0.22 -1.13 16.73
CA LYS A 98 -0.39 -1.45 15.32
C LYS A 98 -1.52 -2.46 15.10
N LYS A 99 -1.60 -3.52 15.91
CA LYS A 99 -2.72 -4.47 15.82
C LYS A 99 -4.06 -3.79 16.08
N ALA A 100 -4.15 -2.95 17.12
CA ALA A 100 -5.36 -2.20 17.44
C ALA A 100 -5.77 -1.27 16.29
N PHE A 101 -4.79 -0.56 15.71
CA PHE A 101 -5.00 0.28 14.53
C PHE A 101 -5.46 -0.55 13.32
N ASP A 102 -4.86 -1.70 13.04
CA ASP A 102 -5.24 -2.54 11.90
C ASP A 102 -6.71 -3.01 12.03
N VAL A 103 -7.16 -3.31 13.26
CA VAL A 103 -8.56 -3.65 13.56
C VAL A 103 -9.48 -2.45 13.37
N GLU A 104 -9.12 -1.28 13.92
CA GLU A 104 -9.90 -0.05 13.79
C GLU A 104 -9.99 0.41 12.34
N TYR A 105 -8.87 0.36 11.61
CA TYR A 105 -8.77 0.71 10.20
C TYR A 105 -9.62 -0.22 9.34
N LYS A 106 -9.66 -1.52 9.65
CA LYS A 106 -10.55 -2.46 8.96
C LYS A 106 -12.02 -2.10 9.17
N LYS A 107 -12.43 -1.84 10.41
CA LYS A 107 -13.81 -1.40 10.72
C LYS A 107 -14.17 -0.10 9.99
N TRP A 108 -13.26 0.88 10.00
CA TRP A 108 -13.44 2.12 9.25
C TRP A 108 -13.56 1.87 7.74
N TYR A 109 -12.75 0.98 7.17
CA TYR A 109 -12.80 0.66 5.76
C TYR A 109 -14.11 -0.02 5.34
N GLU A 110 -14.66 -0.89 6.20
CA GLU A 110 -15.94 -1.58 5.95
C GLU A 110 -17.15 -0.65 5.93
N THR A 111 -17.07 0.54 6.55
CA THR A 111 -18.15 1.54 6.45
C THR A 111 -18.09 2.37 5.17
N LEU A 112 -17.03 2.25 4.38
CA LEU A 112 -16.84 3.06 3.18
C LEU A 112 -17.52 2.41 1.97
N THR A 113 -18.34 3.19 1.27
CA THR A 113 -18.85 2.84 -0.05
C THR A 113 -17.81 3.21 -1.13
N PRO A 114 -17.88 2.62 -2.34
CA PRO A 114 -17.02 3.00 -3.46
C PRO A 114 -17.08 4.51 -3.80
N GLU A 115 -18.22 5.16 -3.57
CA GLU A 115 -18.41 6.59 -3.77
C GLU A 115 -17.68 7.42 -2.72
N THR A 116 -17.81 7.04 -1.44
CA THR A 116 -17.10 7.70 -0.33
C THR A 116 -15.59 7.53 -0.46
N ILE A 117 -15.10 6.35 -0.88
CA ILE A 117 -13.68 6.14 -1.18
C ILE A 117 -13.20 7.13 -2.24
N LYS A 118 -13.91 7.25 -3.37
CA LYS A 118 -13.56 8.20 -4.44
C LYS A 118 -13.57 9.65 -3.93
N ALA A 119 -14.53 10.02 -3.10
CA ALA A 119 -14.59 11.35 -2.50
C ALA A 119 -13.39 11.63 -1.57
N ILE A 120 -13.00 10.66 -0.72
CA ILE A 120 -11.82 10.74 0.14
C ILE A 120 -10.53 10.86 -0.69
N GLU A 121 -10.39 10.07 -1.75
CA GLU A 121 -9.21 10.11 -2.63
C GLU A 121 -9.11 11.46 -3.36
N LYS A 122 -10.25 12.01 -3.82
CA LYS A 122 -10.31 13.33 -4.46
C LYS A 122 -9.96 14.45 -3.48
N ALA A 123 -10.49 14.41 -2.26
CA ALA A 123 -10.25 15.42 -1.24
C ALA A 123 -8.81 15.37 -0.68
N SER A 124 -8.30 14.17 -0.37
CA SER A 124 -6.98 13.98 0.22
C SER A 124 -5.83 14.00 -0.81
N GLY A 125 -6.13 13.70 -2.09
CA GLY A 125 -5.12 13.49 -3.13
C GLY A 125 -4.27 12.23 -2.93
N LYS A 126 -4.62 11.37 -1.94
CA LYS A 126 -3.93 10.12 -1.65
C LYS A 126 -4.90 8.96 -1.82
N LYS A 127 -4.40 7.86 -2.37
CA LYS A 127 -5.17 6.62 -2.50
C LYS A 127 -5.47 6.03 -1.12
N VAL A 128 -6.71 5.59 -0.90
CA VAL A 128 -7.06 4.88 0.34
C VAL A 128 -6.41 3.50 0.31
N SER A 129 -5.65 3.16 1.36
CA SER A 129 -4.96 1.87 1.45
C SER A 129 -5.93 0.74 1.76
N LEU A 130 -5.69 -0.44 1.20
CA LEU A 130 -6.46 -1.64 1.52
C LEU A 130 -6.06 -2.16 2.92
N PRO A 131 -7.02 -2.59 3.77
CA PRO A 131 -6.73 -3.18 5.07
C PRO A 131 -5.75 -4.35 4.97
N GLY A 132 -4.70 -4.36 5.80
CA GLY A 132 -3.66 -5.39 5.78
C GLY A 132 -2.79 -5.44 4.50
N GLY A 133 -2.97 -4.50 3.57
CA GLY A 133 -2.27 -4.45 2.30
C GLY A 133 -2.91 -5.30 1.19
N ARG A 134 -2.42 -5.12 -0.05
CA ARG A 134 -3.05 -5.68 -1.25
C ARG A 134 -3.13 -7.22 -1.25
N ALA A 135 -2.12 -7.90 -0.69
CA ALA A 135 -2.07 -9.35 -0.65
C ALA A 135 -3.06 -9.93 0.36
N ALA A 136 -3.08 -9.39 1.59
CA ALA A 136 -4.01 -9.81 2.64
C ALA A 136 -5.46 -9.57 2.23
N TYR A 137 -5.77 -8.37 1.71
CA TYR A 137 -7.10 -8.03 1.23
C TYR A 137 -7.59 -8.98 0.12
N LYS A 138 -6.73 -9.30 -0.87
CA LYS A 138 -7.08 -10.26 -1.92
C LYS A 138 -7.33 -11.67 -1.37
N LYS A 139 -6.55 -12.10 -0.38
CA LYS A 139 -6.72 -13.40 0.27
C LYS A 139 -8.05 -13.47 1.03
N GLU A 140 -8.39 -12.41 1.74
CA GLU A 140 -9.67 -12.31 2.46
C GLU A 140 -10.87 -12.31 1.50
N GLN A 141 -10.81 -11.51 0.43
CA GLN A 141 -11.82 -11.51 -0.63
C GLN A 141 -11.99 -12.90 -1.27
N ALA A 142 -10.89 -13.62 -1.49
CA ALA A 142 -10.92 -15.00 -1.99
C ALA A 142 -11.55 -16.00 -1.02
N ALA A 143 -11.51 -15.73 0.29
CA ALA A 143 -12.09 -16.58 1.32
C ALA A 143 -13.56 -16.25 1.63
N ARG A 144 -14.12 -15.16 1.07
CA ARG A 144 -15.53 -14.79 1.29
C ARG A 144 -16.47 -15.86 0.72
N PRO A 145 -17.48 -16.32 1.49
CA PRO A 145 -18.51 -17.21 0.98
C PRO A 145 -19.19 -16.63 -0.27
N GLY A 146 -19.48 -17.50 -1.25
CA GLY A 146 -20.12 -17.08 -2.50
C GLY A 146 -19.19 -16.44 -3.54
N ASN A 147 -17.88 -16.35 -3.30
CA ASN A 147 -16.93 -15.90 -4.32
C ASN A 147 -16.88 -16.91 -5.49
N PRO A 148 -17.27 -16.54 -6.72
CA PRO A 148 -17.26 -17.45 -7.86
C PRO A 148 -15.84 -17.77 -8.38
N GLY A 149 -14.81 -17.22 -7.75
CA GLY A 149 -13.43 -17.31 -8.19
C GLY A 149 -13.16 -16.36 -9.36
N ARG A 150 -11.89 -16.25 -9.75
CA ARG A 150 -11.54 -15.42 -10.91
C ARG A 150 -12.08 -16.09 -12.17
N PRO A 151 -12.78 -15.34 -13.05
CA PRO A 151 -13.33 -15.91 -14.26
C PRO A 151 -12.20 -16.39 -15.17
N LEU A 152 -12.32 -17.62 -15.65
CA LEU A 152 -11.40 -18.21 -16.60
C LEU A 152 -11.72 -17.70 -18.01
N SER A 153 -10.71 -17.58 -18.86
CA SER A 153 -10.94 -17.29 -20.27
C SER A 153 -11.51 -18.52 -20.98
N ALA A 154 -12.12 -18.32 -22.15
CA ALA A 154 -12.68 -19.41 -22.97
C ALA A 154 -11.68 -20.55 -23.22
N PHE A 155 -10.41 -20.21 -23.45
CA PHE A 155 -9.35 -21.22 -23.61
C PHE A 155 -9.09 -22.02 -22.33
N PHE A 156 -9.10 -21.39 -21.15
CA PHE A 156 -8.88 -22.08 -19.89
C PHE A 156 -10.07 -22.95 -19.47
N GLU A 157 -11.30 -22.56 -19.82
CA GLU A 157 -12.50 -23.42 -19.69
C GLU A 157 -12.37 -24.66 -20.59
N PHE A 158 -11.95 -24.47 -21.84
CA PHE A 158 -11.61 -25.59 -22.73
C PHE A 158 -10.47 -26.45 -22.15
N LEU A 159 -9.41 -25.83 -21.61
CA LEU A 159 -8.26 -26.55 -21.05
C LEU A 159 -8.66 -27.42 -19.86
N LYS A 160 -9.65 -26.98 -19.05
CA LYS A 160 -10.22 -27.76 -17.96
C LYS A 160 -10.92 -29.01 -18.49
N GLU A 161 -11.83 -28.86 -19.46
CA GLU A 161 -12.50 -30.01 -20.10
C GLU A 161 -11.49 -30.93 -20.81
N PHE A 162 -10.51 -30.36 -21.51
CA PHE A 162 -9.46 -31.10 -22.20
C PHE A 162 -8.60 -31.89 -21.24
N ARG A 163 -8.22 -31.31 -20.10
CA ARG A 163 -7.45 -32.01 -19.06
C ARG A 163 -8.22 -33.18 -18.49
N GLU A 164 -9.54 -33.03 -18.29
CA GLU A 164 -10.37 -34.11 -17.75
C GLU A 164 -10.57 -35.27 -18.73
N LYS A 165 -10.68 -34.97 -20.03
CA LYS A 165 -10.96 -35.96 -21.10
C LYS A 165 -9.69 -36.60 -21.67
N GLU A 166 -8.71 -35.77 -22.07
CA GLU A 166 -7.52 -36.20 -22.82
C GLU A 166 -6.22 -35.95 -22.03
N GLY A 167 -6.21 -35.01 -21.08
CA GLY A 167 -5.00 -34.67 -20.33
C GLY A 167 -4.71 -35.59 -19.14
N LYS A 168 -5.65 -36.42 -18.67
CA LYS A 168 -5.40 -37.40 -17.60
C LYS A 168 -4.42 -38.49 -18.01
N SER A 169 -4.38 -38.83 -19.29
CA SER A 169 -3.45 -39.82 -19.85
C SER A 169 -2.04 -39.24 -20.10
N LEU A 170 -1.89 -37.91 -20.05
CA LEU A 170 -0.63 -37.22 -20.30
C LEU A 170 -0.06 -36.74 -18.96
N GLN A 171 1.02 -37.38 -18.51
CA GLN A 171 1.66 -37.04 -17.24
C GLN A 171 2.42 -35.70 -17.30
N ASP A 172 2.88 -35.27 -18.48
CA ASP A 172 3.59 -34.00 -18.65
C ASP A 172 2.63 -32.83 -18.93
N ILE A 173 2.64 -31.85 -18.03
CA ILE A 173 1.88 -30.60 -18.12
C ILE A 173 2.22 -29.83 -19.42
N LYS A 174 3.48 -29.88 -19.87
CA LYS A 174 3.91 -29.19 -21.10
C LYS A 174 3.30 -29.81 -22.34
N GLU A 175 3.23 -31.14 -22.39
CA GLU A 175 2.58 -31.84 -23.51
C GLU A 175 1.08 -31.61 -23.55
N VAL A 176 0.41 -31.60 -22.39
CA VAL A 176 -1.02 -31.24 -22.28
C VAL A 176 -1.26 -29.84 -22.83
N ALA A 177 -0.44 -28.86 -22.44
CA ALA A 177 -0.59 -27.48 -22.91
C ALA A 177 -0.37 -27.36 -24.43
N ARG A 178 0.62 -28.07 -24.98
CA ARG A 178 0.87 -28.10 -26.43
C ARG A 178 -0.31 -28.67 -27.20
N LYS A 179 -0.76 -29.88 -26.83
CA LYS A 179 -1.89 -30.55 -27.50
C LYS A 179 -3.20 -29.78 -27.36
N ALA A 180 -3.46 -29.21 -26.18
CA ALA A 180 -4.61 -28.33 -25.97
C ALA A 180 -4.54 -27.09 -26.87
N GLY A 181 -3.37 -26.47 -27.01
CA GLY A 181 -3.18 -25.32 -27.91
C GLY A 181 -3.42 -25.66 -29.38
N GLU A 182 -2.92 -26.82 -29.84
CA GLU A 182 -3.16 -27.32 -31.21
C GLU A 182 -4.64 -27.61 -31.45
N LYS A 183 -5.28 -28.34 -30.53
CA LYS A 183 -6.69 -28.68 -30.60
C LYS A 183 -7.55 -27.42 -30.61
N TRP A 184 -7.29 -26.47 -29.71
CA TRP A 184 -8.00 -25.19 -29.67
C TRP A 184 -7.87 -24.41 -30.99
N ARG A 185 -6.70 -24.43 -31.64
CA ARG A 185 -6.53 -23.78 -32.94
C ARG A 185 -7.37 -24.45 -34.03
N GLN A 186 -7.42 -25.79 -34.04
CA GLN A 186 -8.19 -26.59 -35.00
C GLN A 186 -9.70 -26.56 -34.78
N MET A 187 -10.17 -26.22 -33.58
CA MET A 187 -11.60 -26.13 -33.28
C MET A 187 -12.29 -25.04 -34.11
N SER A 188 -13.53 -25.32 -34.50
CA SER A 188 -14.38 -24.38 -35.21
C SER A 188 -14.82 -23.22 -34.31
N ASP A 189 -15.25 -22.11 -34.93
CA ASP A 189 -15.77 -20.97 -34.18
C ASP A 189 -17.03 -21.33 -33.40
N ALA A 190 -17.86 -22.27 -33.87
CA ALA A 190 -19.04 -22.76 -33.17
C ALA A 190 -18.67 -23.49 -31.87
N GLU A 191 -17.67 -24.36 -31.90
CA GLU A 191 -17.20 -25.07 -30.70
C GLU A 191 -16.53 -24.10 -29.72
N LYS A 192 -15.72 -23.16 -30.22
CA LYS A 192 -15.13 -22.09 -29.42
C LYS A 192 -16.20 -21.17 -28.81
N GLN A 193 -17.30 -20.94 -29.52
CA GLN A 193 -18.39 -20.07 -29.07
C GLN A 193 -19.01 -20.58 -27.78
N ARG A 194 -19.19 -21.90 -27.64
CA ARG A 194 -19.66 -22.51 -26.37
C ARG A 194 -18.78 -22.10 -25.19
N PHE A 195 -17.46 -22.19 -25.33
CA PHE A 195 -16.52 -21.78 -24.28
C PHE A 195 -16.47 -20.26 -24.06
N LYS A 196 -16.65 -19.47 -25.12
CA LYS A 196 -16.78 -18.01 -25.01
C LYS A 196 -18.01 -17.61 -24.20
N THR A 197 -19.16 -18.27 -24.43
CA THR A 197 -20.39 -18.03 -23.67
C THR A 197 -20.19 -18.37 -22.19
N ILE A 198 -19.64 -19.56 -21.87
CA ILE A 198 -19.37 -19.95 -20.49
C ILE A 198 -18.41 -18.96 -19.80
N ALA A 199 -17.34 -18.55 -20.47
CA ALA A 199 -16.41 -17.56 -19.94
C ALA A 199 -17.06 -16.18 -19.71
N ALA A 200 -17.96 -15.76 -20.61
CA ALA A 200 -18.71 -14.52 -20.46
C ALA A 200 -19.69 -14.57 -19.28
N GLU A 201 -20.40 -15.69 -19.10
CA GLU A 201 -21.28 -15.92 -17.96
C GLU A 201 -20.50 -15.92 -16.63
N ASN A 202 -19.37 -16.62 -16.57
CA ASN A 202 -18.52 -16.67 -15.38
C ASN A 202 -17.94 -15.28 -15.06
N LYS A 203 -17.56 -14.51 -16.09
CA LYS A 203 -17.13 -13.12 -15.94
C LYS A 203 -18.26 -12.25 -15.39
N ALA A 204 -19.48 -12.37 -15.92
CA ALA A 204 -20.63 -11.61 -15.44
C ALA A 204 -20.95 -11.91 -13.97
N LYS A 205 -20.97 -13.20 -13.59
CA LYS A 205 -21.16 -13.64 -12.20
C LYS A 205 -20.10 -13.06 -11.26
N TYR A 206 -18.84 -13.04 -11.68
CA TYR A 206 -17.76 -12.44 -10.89
C TYR A 206 -17.89 -10.92 -10.78
N GLU A 207 -18.22 -10.21 -11.86
CA GLU A 207 -18.45 -8.76 -11.84
C GLU A 207 -19.66 -8.37 -10.97
N GLU A 208 -20.73 -9.17 -11.00
CA GLU A 208 -21.89 -8.99 -10.14
C GLU A 208 -21.51 -9.23 -8.66
N TRP A 209 -20.83 -10.33 -8.35
CA TRP A 209 -20.30 -10.58 -7.02
C TRP A 209 -19.40 -9.43 -6.55
N GLN A 210 -18.54 -8.89 -7.42
CA GLN A 210 -17.69 -7.75 -7.07
C GLN A 210 -18.45 -6.46 -6.73
N LYS A 211 -19.67 -6.27 -7.26
CA LYS A 211 -20.52 -5.13 -6.91
C LYS A 211 -21.19 -5.28 -5.55
N THR A 212 -21.28 -6.51 -5.03
CA THR A 212 -21.81 -6.80 -3.68
C THR A 212 -20.77 -6.62 -2.56
N LEU A 213 -19.51 -6.28 -2.92
CA LEU A 213 -18.39 -6.10 -1.98
C LEU A 213 -18.27 -4.67 -1.48
#